data_AF-A0A136HEB5-F1
#
_entry.id   AF-A0A136HEB5-F1
#
_cell.length_a   1.000
_cell.length_b   1.000
_cell.length_c   1.000
_cell.angle_alpha   90.00
_cell.angle_beta   90.00
_cell.angle_gamma   90.00
#
_symmetry.space_group_name_H-M   'P 1'
#
loop_
_entity.id
_entity.type
_entity.pdbx_description
1 polymer ?
#
loop_
_entity_poly.entity_id
_entity_poly.type
_entity_poly.pdbx_seq_one_letter_code
_entity_poly.pdbx_strand_id
1 'polypeptide(L)' 'MSEAVNTKFYVWINAKSTPVTRAYSYEDEIELCAEQESPPAGAYTLRTGSKSELIARYNLDESDFDNT' A
#
# COMPACT_ATOMS: atom_id res chain seq x y z
N MET A 1 14.25 21.46 10.81
CA MET A 1 14.58 20.03 10.89
C MET A 1 13.59 19.35 9.99
N SER A 2 14.06 18.75 8.89
CA SER A 2 13.18 18.09 7.93
C SER A 2 12.60 16.87 8.63
N GLU A 3 11.37 16.98 9.11
CA GLU A 3 10.57 15.81 9.47
C GLU A 3 10.58 14.95 8.22
N ALA A 4 11.36 13.87 8.24
CA ALA A 4 11.21 12.82 7.26
C ALA A 4 9.78 12.37 7.43
N VAL A 5 8.89 12.86 6.57
CA VAL A 5 7.51 12.41 6.49
C VAL A 5 7.64 10.91 6.41
N ASN A 6 7.29 10.22 7.50
CA ASN A 6 7.36 8.79 7.57
C ASN A 6 6.14 8.29 6.82
N THR A 7 6.14 8.53 5.50
CA THR A 7 5.04 8.22 4.60
C THR A 7 4.85 6.72 4.70
N LYS A 8 3.79 6.35 5.40
CA LYS A 8 3.34 4.97 5.44
C LYS A 8 2.57 4.74 4.15
N PHE A 9 2.74 3.56 3.60
CA PHE A 9 2.00 3.10 2.45
C PHE A 9 1.19 1.87 2.84
N TYR A 10 0.13 1.60 2.10
CA TYR A 10 -0.61 0.36 2.20
C TYR A 10 -0.72 -0.31 0.84
N VAL A 11 -0.77 -1.64 0.86
CA VAL A 11 -0.93 -2.46 -0.33
C VAL A 11 -1.79 -3.67 -0.01
N TRP A 12 -2.66 -4.05 -0.94
CA TRP A 12 -3.43 -5.29 -0.84
C TRP A 12 -2.59 -6.45 -1.35
N ILE A 13 -2.43 -7.45 -0.50
CA ILE A 13 -1.64 -8.64 -0.79
C ILE A 13 -2.55 -9.86 -0.85
N ASN A 14 -2.41 -10.70 -1.88
CA ASN A 14 -3.13 -11.96 -1.97
C ASN A 14 -2.52 -13.06 -1.09
N ALA A 15 -3.20 -14.21 -1.00
CA ALA A 15 -2.70 -15.38 -0.26
C ALA A 15 -1.33 -15.92 -0.72
N LYS A 16 -0.82 -15.51 -1.90
CA LYS A 16 0.51 -15.87 -2.42
C LYS A 16 1.57 -14.79 -2.12
N SER A 17 1.29 -13.85 -1.22
CA SER A 17 2.15 -12.72 -0.90
C SER A 17 2.46 -11.80 -2.09
N THR A 18 1.60 -11.80 -3.11
CA THR A 18 1.73 -10.93 -4.29
C THR A 18 0.82 -9.72 -4.16
N PRO A 19 1.31 -8.51 -4.44
CA PRO A 19 0.47 -7.32 -4.50
C PRO A 19 -0.58 -7.45 -5.61
N VAL A 20 -1.81 -7.05 -5.29
CA VAL A 20 -2.93 -7.03 -6.26
C VAL A 20 -3.39 -5.65 -6.65
N THR A 21 -2.94 -4.64 -5.93
CA THR A 21 -3.13 -3.22 -6.23
C THR A 21 -1.78 -2.52 -6.16
N ARG A 22 -1.74 -1.28 -6.67
CA ARG A 22 -0.66 -0.35 -6.35
C ARG A 22 -0.62 -0.07 -4.84
N ALA A 23 0.54 0.37 -4.38
CA ALA A 23 0.73 0.87 -3.03
C ALA A 23 0.36 2.36 -2.99
N TYR A 24 -0.48 2.72 -2.04
CA TYR A 24 -0.98 4.08 -1.85
C TYR A 24 -0.47 4.66 -0.55
N SER A 25 -0.35 5.99 -0.47
CA SER A 25 0.03 6.67 0.76
C SER A 25 -1.08 6.50 1.81
N TYR A 26 -0.71 6.45 3.08
CA TYR A 26 -1.65 6.39 4.20
C TYR A 26 -2.43 7.70 4.37
N GLU A 27 -1.91 8.81 3.85
CA GLU A 27 -2.63 10.09 3.88
C GLU A 27 -3.80 10.10 2.88
N ASP A 28 -3.66 9.36 1.76
CA ASP A 28 -4.72 9.07 0.79
C ASP A 28 -5.81 8.12 1.35
N GLU A 29 -5.58 7.40 2.47
CA GLU A 29 -6.55 6.44 3.02
C GLU A 29 -7.89 7.09 3.35
N ILE A 30 -7.91 8.35 3.80
CA ILE A 30 -9.17 8.97 4.28
C ILE A 30 -10.14 9.17 3.12
N GLU A 31 -9.64 9.45 1.92
CA GLU A 31 -10.47 9.66 0.73
C GLU A 31 -10.73 8.33 0.00
N LEU A 32 -9.72 7.46 -0.14
CA LEU A 32 -9.87 6.17 -0.85
C LEU A 32 -10.66 5.11 -0.08
N CYS A 33 -10.52 5.01 1.26
CA CYS A 33 -11.34 4.08 2.06
C CYS A 33 -12.80 4.55 2.20
N ALA A 34 -13.07 5.84 1.98
CA ALA A 34 -14.43 6.37 1.96
C ALA A 34 -15.18 6.02 0.66
N GLU A 35 -14.47 5.82 -0.45
CA GLU A 35 -15.06 5.57 -1.78
C GLU A 35 -14.86 4.15 -2.34
N GLN A 36 -13.88 3.37 -1.85
CA GLN A 36 -13.71 1.97 -2.29
C GLN A 36 -14.56 0.99 -1.48
N GLU A 37 -15.55 0.40 -2.14
CA GLU A 37 -16.32 -0.76 -1.66
C GLU A 37 -15.44 -2.01 -1.47
N SER A 38 -14.67 -2.06 -0.38
CA SER A 38 -13.99 -3.28 0.10
C SER A 38 -12.94 -3.88 -0.86
N PRO A 39 -12.01 -4.71 -0.35
CA PRO A 39 -11.10 -5.44 -1.24
C PRO A 39 -11.88 -6.28 -2.26
N PRO A 40 -11.30 -6.55 -3.45
CA PRO A 40 -11.91 -7.48 -4.40
C PRO A 40 -12.29 -8.77 -3.66
N ALA A 41 -13.49 -9.30 -3.88
CA ALA A 41 -13.97 -10.49 -3.17
C ALA A 41 -12.95 -11.65 -3.29
N GLY A 42 -12.20 -11.90 -2.22
CA GLY A 42 -11.11 -12.88 -2.18
C GLY A 42 -10.22 -12.74 -0.93
N ALA A 43 -9.39 -13.76 -0.67
CA ALA A 43 -8.47 -13.80 0.46
C ALA A 43 -7.29 -12.81 0.27
N TYR A 44 -7.57 -11.53 0.49
CA TYR A 44 -6.59 -10.44 0.47
C TYR A 44 -6.36 -9.91 1.88
N THR A 45 -5.11 -9.57 2.17
CA THR A 45 -4.70 -8.97 3.45
C THR A 45 -4.10 -7.61 3.18
N LEU A 46 -4.60 -6.59 3.88
CA LEU A 46 -4.01 -5.26 3.86
C LEU A 46 -2.67 -5.28 4.62
N ARG A 47 -1.63 -4.77 3.97
CA ARG A 47 -0.30 -4.65 4.57
C ARG A 47 0.15 -3.20 4.52
N THR A 48 0.56 -2.68 5.67
CA THR A 48 1.01 -1.30 5.85
C THR A 48 2.48 -1.28 6.26
N GLY A 49 3.24 -0.31 5.76
CA GLY A 49 4.65 -0.13 6.12
C GLY A 49 5.28 1.03 5.37
N SER A 50 6.57 1.30 5.64
CA SER A 50 7.32 2.26 4.82
C SER A 50 7.55 1.69 3.41
N LYS A 51 7.77 2.57 2.42
CA LYS A 51 8.05 2.17 1.02
C LYS A 51 9.11 1.06 0.94
N SER A 52 10.25 1.25 1.59
CA SER A 52 11.35 0.29 1.62
C SER A 52 10.97 -1.05 2.25
N GLU A 53 10.11 -1.06 3.28
CA GLU A 53 9.67 -2.30 3.92
C GLU A 53 8.75 -3.11 3.00
N LEU A 54 7.85 -2.44 2.28
CA LEU A 54 6.93 -3.08 1.35
C LEU A 54 7.67 -3.64 0.13
N ILE A 55 8.61 -2.88 -0.44
CA ILE A 55 9.53 -3.33 -1.51
C ILE A 55 10.28 -4.59 -1.08
N ALA A 56 10.93 -4.55 0.09
CA ALA A 56 11.75 -5.66 0.57
C ALA A 56 10.92 -6.93 0.88
N ARG A 57 9.67 -6.79 1.32
CA ARG A 57 8.84 -7.92 1.76
C ARG A 57 7.95 -8.52 0.67
N TYR A 58 7.50 -7.70 -0.28
CA TYR A 58 6.48 -8.10 -1.26
C TYR A 58 6.98 -8.00 -2.70
N ASN A 59 8.28 -7.79 -2.91
CA ASN A 59 8.89 -7.68 -4.24
C ASN A 59 8.21 -6.61 -5.10
N LEU A 60 7.82 -5.50 -4.46
CA LEU A 60 7.31 -4.30 -5.12
C LEU A 60 8.48 -3.51 -5.67
N ASP A 61 8.26 -2.80 -6.77
CA ASP A 61 9.19 -1.80 -7.29
C ASP A 61 8.74 -0.39 -6.90
N GLU A 62 9.62 0.61 -7.02
CA GLU A 62 9.25 2.01 -6.83
C GLU A 62 8.09 2.45 -7.74
N SER A 63 7.96 1.82 -8.91
CA SER A 63 6.87 2.07 -9.87
C SER A 63 5.50 1.58 -9.41
N ASP A 64 5.45 0.69 -8.40
CA ASP A 64 4.21 0.21 -7.80
C ASP A 64 3.66 1.18 -6.74
N PHE A 65 4.42 2.21 -6.36
CA PHE A 65 3.98 3.24 -5.43
C PHE A 65 3.43 4.41 -6.23
N ASP A 66 2.19 4.79 -5.93
CA ASP A 66 1.63 6.00 -6.53
C ASP A 66 2.35 7.23 -5.96
N ASN A 67 2.82 8.10 -6.85
CA ASN A 67 3.79 9.15 -6.57
C ASN A 67 3.08 10.52 -6.60
N THR A 68 1.91 10.59 -5.97
CA THR A 68 1.10 11.81 -5.89
C THR A 68 1.61 12.72 -4.77
#